data_AF-A0A2V6K243-F1
#
_entry.id   AF-A0A2V6K243-F1
#
_cell.length_a   1.000
_cell.length_b   1.000
_cell.length_c   1.000
_cell.angle_alpha   90.00
_cell.angle_beta   90.00
_cell.angle_gamma   90.00
#
_symmetry.space_group_name_H-M   'P 1'
#
loop_
_entity.id
_entity.type
_entity.pdbx_description
1 polymer ?
#
loop_
_entity_poly.entity_id
_entity_poly.type
_entity_poly.pdbx_seq_one_letter_code
_entity_poly.pdbx_strand_id
1 'polypeptide(L)'
;MVMVDQLPLARTPRSTPIVYLGLFDLVRELFAGQPEAMAQGLAASAFSFNSGSGRCERCSGTGYEKIEMQFLSDLFVRCAECEGKRFQSHVLNVRLHDRSIDDVLKLTVSEAIQFFAQISDQTLKLERATEISDGLKVLEEVGLGYLRLGQPLSTLSGGESQRLKLVGHLAEAENIQRPNGNAVGNLFM
;
A
#
# COMPACT_ATOMS: atom_id res chain seq x y z
N MET A 1 -11.08 25.66 -11.46
CA MET A 1 -10.61 25.72 -10.06
C MET A 1 -10.69 24.30 -9.52
N VAL A 2 -9.57 23.65 -9.23
CA VAL A 2 -9.56 22.31 -8.63
C VAL A 2 -9.98 22.48 -7.17
N MET A 3 -11.13 21.91 -6.81
CA MET A 3 -11.64 21.94 -5.44
C MET A 3 -11.00 20.80 -4.66
N VAL A 4 -10.04 21.11 -3.79
CA VAL A 4 -9.42 20.13 -2.90
C VAL A 4 -10.06 20.26 -1.52
N ASP A 5 -10.93 19.30 -1.17
CA ASP A 5 -11.65 19.27 0.10
C ASP A 5 -11.00 18.34 1.15
N GLN A 6 -11.50 18.42 2.38
CA GLN A 6 -11.02 17.69 3.56
C GLN A 6 -11.78 16.38 3.81
N LEU A 7 -12.70 15.98 2.92
CA LEU A 7 -13.52 14.79 3.14
C LEU A 7 -12.64 13.52 3.14
N PRO A 8 -12.99 12.50 3.94
CA PRO A 8 -12.24 11.24 3.97
C PRO A 8 -12.12 10.64 2.58
N LEU A 9 -10.88 10.29 2.19
CA LEU A 9 -10.56 9.70 0.89
C LEU A 9 -11.17 8.32 0.68
N ALA A 10 -11.26 7.54 1.75
CA ALA A 10 -11.79 6.19 1.69
C ALA A 10 -12.55 5.87 2.98
N ARG A 11 -13.58 5.04 2.83
CA ARG A 11 -14.38 4.52 3.96
C ARG A 11 -13.94 3.12 4.38
N THR A 12 -12.97 2.53 3.69
CA THR A 12 -12.54 1.14 3.93
C THR A 12 -11.09 1.07 4.40
N PRO A 13 -10.72 0.06 5.21
CA PRO A 13 -9.33 -0.18 5.60
C PRO A 13 -8.39 -0.65 4.47
N ARG A 14 -8.94 -0.90 3.27
CA ARG A 14 -8.20 -1.44 2.12
C ARG A 14 -7.47 -0.36 1.33
N SER A 15 -7.98 0.86 1.33
CA SER A 15 -7.27 2.00 0.76
C SER A 15 -6.16 2.40 1.71
N THR A 16 -4.93 2.42 1.20
CA THR A 16 -3.71 2.75 1.95
C THR A 16 -2.81 3.62 1.09
N PRO A 17 -1.83 4.36 1.63
CA PRO A 17 -0.93 5.20 0.84
C PRO A 17 -0.28 4.47 -0.34
N ILE A 18 0.24 3.25 -0.11
CA ILE A 18 0.92 2.48 -1.16
C ILE A 18 -0.03 2.00 -2.27
N VAL A 19 -1.28 1.69 -1.92
CA VAL A 19 -2.31 1.31 -2.90
C VAL A 19 -2.80 2.54 -3.66
N TYR A 20 -2.95 3.68 -2.98
CA TYR A 20 -3.39 4.93 -3.59
C TYR A 20 -2.43 5.43 -4.67
N LEU A 21 -1.12 5.27 -4.45
CA LEU A 21 -0.09 5.59 -5.45
C LEU A 21 0.06 4.54 -6.55
N GLY A 22 -0.64 3.39 -6.47
CA GLY A 22 -0.47 2.29 -7.42
C GLY A 22 0.86 1.50 -7.28
N LEU A 23 1.68 1.82 -6.28
CA LEU A 23 3.01 1.22 -6.09
C LEU A 23 2.97 -0.18 -5.44
N PHE A 24 1.82 -0.59 -4.90
CA PHE A 24 1.71 -1.87 -4.21
C PHE A 24 1.97 -3.07 -5.12
N ASP A 25 1.68 -2.94 -6.41
CA ASP A 25 1.88 -4.01 -7.39
C ASP A 25 3.36 -4.36 -7.56
N LEU A 26 4.21 -3.33 -7.61
CA LEU A 26 5.66 -3.49 -7.66
C LEU A 26 6.19 -4.20 -6.40
N VAL A 27 5.66 -3.86 -5.21
CA VAL A 27 6.01 -4.54 -3.96
C VAL A 27 5.63 -6.01 -4.03
N ARG A 28 4.41 -6.34 -4.50
CA ARG A 28 3.95 -7.72 -4.63
C ARG A 28 4.83 -8.54 -5.58
N GLU A 29 5.28 -7.93 -6.68
CA GLU A 29 6.19 -8.54 -7.64
C GLU A 29 7.58 -8.80 -7.04
N LEU A 30 8.11 -7.87 -6.23
CA LEU A 30 9.37 -8.07 -5.51
C LEU A 30 9.32 -9.28 -4.56
N PHE A 31 8.20 -9.46 -3.85
CA PHE A 31 8.02 -10.61 -2.96
C PHE A 31 7.83 -11.93 -3.73
N ALA A 32 7.09 -11.92 -4.84
CA ALA A 32 6.94 -13.10 -5.69
C ALA A 32 8.26 -13.56 -6.33
N GLY A 33 9.19 -12.63 -6.56
CA GLY A 33 10.54 -12.92 -7.06
C GLY A 33 11.55 -13.39 -6.00
N GLN A 34 11.13 -13.66 -4.76
CA GLN A 34 12.01 -14.22 -3.73
C GLN A 34 12.13 -15.74 -3.86
N PRO A 35 13.31 -16.33 -3.56
CA PRO A 35 13.51 -17.77 -3.63
C PRO A 35 12.46 -18.57 -2.84
N GLU A 36 12.08 -18.09 -1.66
CA GLU A 36 11.09 -18.72 -0.77
C GLU A 36 9.69 -18.70 -1.37
N ALA A 37 9.33 -17.63 -2.09
CA ALA A 37 8.05 -17.53 -2.80
C ALA A 37 8.03 -18.46 -4.01
N MET A 38 9.10 -18.46 -4.81
CA MET A 38 9.24 -19.31 -5.99
C MET A 38 9.19 -20.80 -5.63
N ALA A 39 9.88 -21.21 -4.55
CA ALA A 39 9.86 -22.59 -4.05
C ALA A 39 8.45 -23.06 -3.63
N GLN A 40 7.60 -22.13 -3.17
CA GLN A 40 6.22 -22.39 -2.76
C GLN A 40 5.20 -22.15 -3.89
N GLY A 41 5.64 -21.73 -5.08
CA GLY A 41 4.75 -21.40 -6.20
C GLY A 41 3.87 -20.15 -5.95
N LEU A 42 4.30 -19.23 -5.07
CA LEU A 42 3.55 -18.04 -4.73
C LEU A 42 3.74 -16.94 -5.79
N ALA A 43 2.68 -16.67 -6.55
CA ALA A 43 2.63 -15.54 -7.49
C ALA A 43 2.39 -14.20 -6.77
N ALA A 44 2.58 -13.08 -7.47
CA ALA A 44 2.33 -11.73 -6.94
C ALA A 44 0.89 -11.54 -6.42
N SER A 45 -0.08 -12.32 -6.91
CA SER A 45 -1.45 -12.32 -6.41
C SER A 45 -1.53 -12.79 -4.95
N ALA A 46 -0.70 -13.75 -4.50
CA ALA A 46 -0.70 -14.24 -3.12
C ALA A 46 -0.37 -13.12 -2.11
N PHE A 47 0.39 -12.12 -2.54
CA PHE A 47 0.83 -10.96 -1.75
C PHE A 47 -0.18 -9.79 -1.78
N SER A 48 -1.36 -9.95 -2.38
CA SER A 48 -2.42 -8.94 -2.36
C SER A 48 -3.37 -9.12 -1.18
N PHE A 49 -3.44 -8.15 -0.27
CA PHE A 49 -4.45 -8.16 0.80
C PHE A 49 -5.88 -7.81 0.29
N ASN A 50 -6.02 -7.29 -0.94
CA ASN A 50 -7.32 -6.92 -1.51
C ASN A 50 -8.03 -8.11 -2.16
N SER A 51 -7.29 -8.96 -2.86
CA SER A 51 -7.83 -10.01 -3.72
C SER A 51 -6.98 -11.30 -3.75
N GLY A 52 -5.88 -11.34 -2.99
CA GLY A 52 -4.94 -12.45 -3.02
C GLY A 52 -5.37 -13.67 -2.23
N SER A 53 -4.97 -14.84 -2.71
CA SER A 53 -5.16 -16.13 -2.02
C SER A 53 -4.41 -16.21 -0.69
N GLY A 54 -3.35 -15.43 -0.51
CA GLY A 54 -2.54 -15.42 0.70
C GLY A 54 -3.01 -14.45 1.80
N ARG A 55 -4.14 -13.76 1.60
CA ARG A 55 -4.74 -12.89 2.62
C ARG A 55 -5.35 -13.73 3.75
N CYS A 56 -5.41 -13.17 4.96
CA CYS A 56 -6.10 -13.78 6.08
C CYS A 56 -7.58 -14.00 5.73
N GLU A 57 -8.07 -15.22 5.95
CA GLU A 57 -9.41 -15.64 5.55
C GLU A 57 -10.47 -14.96 6.42
N ARG A 58 -10.26 -14.94 7.74
CA ARG A 58 -11.18 -14.35 8.72
C ARG A 58 -11.51 -12.89 8.47
N CYS A 59 -10.49 -12.05 8.23
CA CYS A 59 -10.71 -10.64 7.96
C CYS A 59 -10.71 -10.29 6.46
N SER A 60 -10.59 -11.30 5.58
CA SER A 60 -10.49 -11.09 4.12
C SER A 60 -9.46 -10.00 3.76
N GLY A 61 -8.30 -10.03 4.42
CA GLY A 61 -7.18 -9.12 4.22
C GLY A 61 -7.33 -7.68 4.72
N THR A 62 -8.42 -7.32 5.41
CA THR A 62 -8.55 -5.96 5.97
C THR A 62 -7.61 -5.73 7.16
N GLY A 63 -7.29 -6.80 7.90
CA GLY A 63 -6.61 -6.74 9.21
C GLY A 63 -7.54 -6.38 10.38
N TYR A 64 -8.80 -6.04 10.09
CA TYR A 64 -9.77 -5.58 11.08
C TYR A 64 -11.15 -6.20 10.83
N GLU A 65 -11.84 -6.54 11.91
CA GLU A 65 -13.25 -6.94 11.89
C GLU A 65 -14.09 -5.69 12.19
N LYS A 66 -15.08 -5.45 11.33
CA LYS A 66 -16.02 -4.34 11.46
C LYS A 66 -17.18 -4.76 12.36
N ILE A 67 -17.42 -4.01 13.43
CA ILE A 67 -18.58 -4.15 14.28
C ILE A 67 -19.50 -2.98 13.98
N GLU A 68 -20.66 -3.29 13.42
CA GLU A 68 -21.69 -2.29 13.10
C GLU A 68 -22.42 -1.89 14.38
N MET A 69 -22.44 -0.59 14.64
CA MET A 69 -23.06 0.00 15.82
C MET A 69 -24.33 0.72 15.37
N GLN A 70 -25.46 0.49 16.04
CA GLN A 70 -26.77 1.00 15.58
C GLN A 70 -26.89 2.53 15.60
N PHE A 71 -26.16 3.21 16.48
CA PHE A 71 -26.29 4.67 16.71
C PHE A 71 -24.96 5.41 16.71
N LEU A 72 -23.85 4.70 16.54
CA LEU A 72 -22.50 5.23 16.58
C LEU A 72 -21.75 4.85 15.30
N SER A 73 -20.60 5.48 15.10
CA SER A 73 -19.70 5.06 14.03
C SER A 73 -19.25 3.61 14.23
N ASP A 74 -19.06 2.91 13.10
CA ASP A 74 -18.58 1.54 13.08
C ASP A 74 -17.26 1.40 13.85
N LEU A 75 -17.15 0.33 14.64
CA LEU A 75 -15.94 0.02 15.38
C LEU A 75 -15.10 -0.98 14.59
N PHE A 76 -13.81 -0.69 14.40
CA PHE A 76 -12.86 -1.58 13.78
C PHE A 76 -11.97 -2.23 14.84
N VAL A 77 -12.16 -3.52 15.08
CA VAL A 77 -11.36 -4.30 16.03
C VAL A 77 -10.28 -5.06 15.26
N ARG A 78 -9.07 -5.16 15.80
CA ARG A 78 -8.00 -5.95 15.17
C ARG A 78 -8.47 -7.40 15.01
N CYS A 79 -8.23 -7.97 13.83
CA CYS A 79 -8.54 -9.37 13.56
C CYS A 79 -7.78 -10.28 14.54
N ALA A 80 -8.48 -11.19 15.21
CA ALA A 80 -7.88 -12.07 16.21
C ALA A 80 -6.97 -13.16 15.60
N GLU A 81 -7.08 -13.43 14.30
CA GLU A 81 -6.30 -14.48 13.62
C GLU A 81 -4.97 -13.97 13.06
N CYS A 82 -4.99 -12.83 12.36
CA CYS A 82 -3.77 -12.25 11.79
C CYS A 82 -3.20 -11.09 12.61
N GLU A 83 -3.87 -10.67 13.69
CA GLU A 83 -3.45 -9.57 14.57
C GLU A 83 -3.21 -8.24 13.81
N GLY A 84 -3.93 -8.04 12.70
CA GLY A 84 -3.78 -6.87 11.83
C GLY A 84 -2.74 -7.02 10.73
N LYS A 85 -2.03 -8.16 10.63
CA LYS A 85 -1.00 -8.40 9.60
C LYS A 85 -1.56 -8.65 8.19
N ARG A 86 -2.87 -8.86 8.06
CA ARG A 86 -3.62 -9.04 6.79
C ARG A 86 -3.33 -10.30 5.99
N PHE A 87 -2.25 -11.03 6.27
CA PHE A 87 -1.82 -12.20 5.51
C PHE A 87 -1.79 -13.47 6.35
N GLN A 88 -1.80 -14.61 5.67
CA GLN A 88 -1.54 -15.91 6.27
C GLN A 88 -0.04 -16.13 6.52
N SER A 89 0.30 -17.05 7.42
CA SER A 89 1.68 -17.26 7.86
C SER A 89 2.64 -17.64 6.74
N HIS A 90 2.22 -18.43 5.73
CA HIS A 90 3.09 -18.83 4.63
C HIS A 90 3.55 -17.64 3.77
N VAL A 91 2.68 -16.63 3.58
CA VAL A 91 3.04 -15.36 2.93
C VAL A 91 4.01 -14.55 3.79
N LEU A 92 3.75 -14.49 5.10
CA LEU A 92 4.59 -13.73 6.05
C LEU A 92 5.99 -14.33 6.21
N ASN A 93 6.19 -15.60 5.85
CA ASN A 93 7.48 -16.27 5.87
C ASN A 93 8.40 -15.85 4.72
N VAL A 94 7.87 -15.30 3.64
CA VAL A 94 8.69 -14.78 2.53
C VAL A 94 9.30 -13.44 2.94
N ARG A 95 10.62 -13.30 2.77
CA ARG A 95 11.38 -12.14 3.22
C ARG A 95 12.03 -11.41 2.05
N LEU A 96 11.95 -10.08 2.08
CA LEU A 96 12.74 -9.17 1.26
C LEU A 96 13.65 -8.39 2.21
N HIS A 97 14.97 -8.59 2.13
CA HIS A 97 15.93 -7.99 3.07
C HIS A 97 15.49 -8.14 4.55
N ASP A 98 15.24 -9.39 4.96
CA ASP A 98 14.77 -9.80 6.30
C ASP A 98 13.39 -9.29 6.73
N ARG A 99 12.67 -8.55 5.87
CA ARG A 99 11.32 -8.03 6.15
C ARG A 99 10.25 -8.83 5.43
N SER A 100 9.20 -9.21 6.16
CA SER A 100 7.98 -9.73 5.55
C SER A 100 7.19 -8.60 4.87
N ILE A 101 6.17 -8.95 4.08
CA ILE A 101 5.31 -7.94 3.45
C ILE A 101 4.54 -7.10 4.48
N ASP A 102 4.19 -7.66 5.64
CA ASP A 102 3.60 -6.90 6.76
C ASP A 102 4.61 -5.92 7.35
N ASP A 103 5.87 -6.33 7.51
CA ASP A 103 6.93 -5.45 8.00
C ASP A 103 7.15 -4.26 7.05
N VAL A 104 7.14 -4.50 5.73
CA VAL A 104 7.21 -3.44 4.70
C VAL A 104 6.00 -2.51 4.78
N LEU A 105 4.78 -3.04 4.92
CA LEU A 105 3.56 -2.22 5.07
C LEU A 105 3.53 -1.39 6.36
N LYS A 106 4.33 -1.75 7.37
CA LYS A 106 4.47 -1.00 8.62
C LYS A 106 5.51 0.11 8.57
N LEU A 107 6.38 0.13 7.56
CA LEU A 107 7.33 1.21 7.36
C LEU A 107 6.59 2.52 7.12
N THR A 108 7.11 3.59 7.69
CA THR A 108 6.77 4.95 7.27
C THR A 108 7.24 5.18 5.83
N VAL A 109 6.67 6.16 5.14
CA VAL A 109 7.09 6.56 3.80
C VAL A 109 8.60 6.85 3.77
N SER A 110 9.11 7.65 4.72
CA SER A 110 10.54 7.98 4.77
C SER A 110 11.43 6.75 5.01
N GLU A 111 11.03 5.83 5.88
CA GLU A 111 11.75 4.56 6.08
C GLU A 111 11.69 3.65 4.84
N ALA A 112 10.55 3.62 4.15
CA ALA A 112 10.36 2.83 2.95
C ALA A 112 11.24 3.32 1.80
N ILE A 113 11.35 4.63 1.58
CA ILE A 113 12.26 5.23 0.60
C ILE A 113 13.69 4.73 0.83
N GLN A 114 14.17 4.79 2.08
CA GLN A 114 15.50 4.31 2.44
C GLN A 114 15.64 2.80 2.25
N PHE A 115 14.63 2.02 2.68
CA PHE A 115 14.61 0.57 2.54
C PHE A 115 14.73 0.12 1.08
N PHE A 116 13.92 0.69 0.17
CA PHE A 116 13.97 0.33 -1.24
C PHE A 116 15.22 0.86 -1.94
N ALA A 117 15.77 2.01 -1.52
CA ALA A 117 17.02 2.53 -2.06
C ALA A 117 18.26 1.67 -1.74
N GLN A 118 18.19 0.82 -0.70
CA GLN A 118 19.29 -0.10 -0.34
C GLN A 118 19.36 -1.32 -1.27
N ILE A 119 18.29 -1.61 -2.02
CA ILE A 119 18.25 -2.70 -2.99
C ILE A 119 19.12 -2.29 -4.17
N SER A 120 20.29 -2.91 -4.32
CA SER A 120 21.36 -2.47 -5.24
C SER A 120 21.78 -3.52 -6.28
N ASP A 121 21.01 -4.61 -6.42
CA ASP A 121 21.26 -5.65 -7.42
C ASP A 121 21.03 -5.15 -8.85
N GLN A 122 21.90 -5.44 -9.82
CA GLN A 122 21.69 -5.08 -11.23
C GLN A 122 20.65 -5.99 -11.93
N THR A 123 19.42 -6.01 -11.42
CA THR A 123 18.33 -6.89 -11.89
C THR A 123 17.00 -6.15 -11.94
N LEU A 124 15.97 -6.83 -12.47
CA LEU A 124 14.56 -6.42 -12.41
C LEU A 124 14.04 -6.08 -10.99
N LYS A 125 14.75 -6.48 -9.93
CA LYS A 125 14.43 -6.06 -8.55
C LYS A 125 14.81 -4.59 -8.30
N LEU A 126 15.92 -4.12 -8.83
CA LEU A 126 16.38 -2.73 -8.66
C LEU A 126 15.50 -1.75 -9.40
N GLU A 127 15.08 -2.07 -10.64
CA GLU A 127 14.17 -1.20 -11.40
C GLU A 127 12.88 -0.94 -10.61
N ARG A 128 12.23 -2.00 -10.11
CA ARG A 128 11.03 -1.89 -9.27
C ARG A 128 11.28 -1.15 -7.96
N ALA A 129 12.38 -1.47 -7.27
CA ALA A 129 12.72 -0.83 -6.00
C ALA A 129 12.95 0.69 -6.18
N THR A 130 13.63 1.07 -7.27
CA THR A 130 13.84 2.47 -7.63
C THR A 130 12.52 3.17 -7.93
N GLU A 131 11.65 2.55 -8.73
CA GLU A 131 10.31 3.09 -9.05
C GLU A 131 9.45 3.28 -7.79
N ILE A 132 9.47 2.31 -6.86
CA ILE A 132 8.78 2.45 -5.57
C ILE A 132 9.38 3.61 -4.76
N SER A 133 10.70 3.67 -4.64
CA SER A 133 11.39 4.72 -3.87
C SER A 133 11.09 6.11 -4.43
N ASP A 134 11.19 6.29 -5.74
CA ASP A 134 10.91 7.56 -6.41
C ASP A 134 9.43 7.94 -6.31
N GLY A 135 8.53 6.98 -6.52
CA GLY A 135 7.09 7.21 -6.39
C GLY A 135 6.66 7.59 -4.96
N LEU A 136 7.40 7.17 -3.93
CA LEU A 136 7.12 7.53 -2.54
C LEU A 136 7.58 8.94 -2.17
N LYS A 137 8.57 9.52 -2.86
CA LYS A 137 9.10 10.87 -2.55
C LYS A 137 8.04 11.96 -2.63
N VAL A 138 7.06 11.82 -3.52
CA VAL A 138 5.95 12.78 -3.65
C VAL A 138 5.15 12.92 -2.35
N LEU A 139 5.02 11.85 -1.56
CA LEU A 139 4.37 11.91 -0.25
C LEU A 139 5.23 12.65 0.77
N GLU A 140 6.55 12.50 0.70
CA GLU A 140 7.48 13.21 1.57
C GLU A 140 7.48 14.72 1.27
N GLU A 141 7.44 15.11 -0.02
CA GLU A 141 7.37 16.51 -0.46
C GLU A 141 6.12 17.24 0.06
N VAL A 142 4.99 16.55 0.17
CA VAL A 142 3.77 17.11 0.79
C VAL A 142 3.72 16.93 2.31
N GLY A 143 4.82 16.49 2.94
CA GLY A 143 4.94 16.34 4.39
C GLY A 143 4.12 15.18 4.97
N LEU A 144 3.95 14.09 4.22
CA LEU A 144 3.31 12.84 4.64
C LEU A 144 4.33 11.70 4.87
N GLY A 145 5.62 12.03 5.01
CA GLY A 145 6.71 11.07 5.23
C GLY A 145 6.53 10.12 6.44
N TYR A 146 5.77 10.55 7.45
CA TYR A 146 5.50 9.77 8.66
C TYR A 146 4.36 8.76 8.52
N LEU A 147 3.56 8.83 7.46
CA LEU A 147 2.47 7.87 7.24
C LEU A 147 3.06 6.50 6.96
N ARG A 148 2.40 5.45 7.48
CA ARG A 148 2.79 4.08 7.15
C ARG A 148 2.20 3.65 5.82
N LEU A 149 2.95 2.87 5.04
CA LEU A 149 2.53 2.40 3.72
C LEU A 149 1.17 1.69 3.73
N GLY A 150 0.93 0.86 4.75
CA GLY A 150 -0.31 0.10 4.95
C GLY A 150 -1.36 0.78 5.83
N GLN A 151 -1.17 2.05 6.23
CA GLN A 151 -2.13 2.76 7.08
C GLN A 151 -3.48 2.92 6.37
N PRO A 152 -4.60 2.53 6.99
CA PRO A 152 -5.93 2.80 6.45
C PRO A 152 -6.16 4.30 6.18
N LEU A 153 -6.50 4.68 4.95
CA LEU A 153 -6.77 6.08 4.61
C LEU A 153 -7.97 6.66 5.36
N SER A 154 -8.89 5.82 5.83
CA SER A 154 -10.02 6.23 6.69
C SER A 154 -9.59 6.79 8.05
N THR A 155 -8.33 6.59 8.45
CA THR A 155 -7.78 7.08 9.73
C THR A 155 -7.07 8.43 9.58
N LEU A 156 -6.92 8.94 8.36
CA LEU A 156 -6.28 10.21 8.11
C LEU A 156 -7.15 11.36 8.62
N SER A 157 -6.48 12.36 9.20
CA SER A 157 -7.06 13.68 9.43
C SER A 157 -7.48 14.31 8.10
N GLY A 158 -8.33 15.34 8.20
CA GLY A 158 -8.69 16.14 7.03
C GLY A 158 -7.45 16.65 6.31
N GLY A 159 -6.54 17.31 7.02
CA GLY A 159 -5.34 17.91 6.42
C GLY A 159 -4.39 16.90 5.78
N GLU A 160 -4.32 15.67 6.29
CA GLU A 160 -3.60 14.58 5.61
C GLU A 160 -4.33 14.14 4.34
N SER A 161 -5.65 13.98 4.39
CA SER A 161 -6.47 13.62 3.22
C SER A 161 -6.37 14.66 2.11
N GLN A 162 -6.36 15.94 2.45
CA GLN A 162 -6.19 17.03 1.49
C GLN A 162 -4.82 16.97 0.81
N ARG A 163 -3.74 16.80 1.58
CA ARG A 163 -2.38 16.70 1.05
C ARG A 163 -2.20 15.46 0.17
N LEU A 164 -2.85 14.35 0.52
CA LEU A 164 -2.84 13.14 -0.30
C LEU A 164 -3.61 13.33 -1.63
N LYS A 165 -4.72 14.09 -1.64
CA LYS A 165 -5.43 14.47 -2.88
C LYS A 165 -4.57 15.34 -3.80
N LEU A 166 -3.77 16.26 -3.24
CA LEU A 166 -2.85 17.08 -4.04
C LEU A 166 -1.86 16.20 -4.81
N VAL A 167 -1.34 15.15 -4.18
CA VAL A 167 -0.46 14.17 -4.82
C VAL A 167 -1.13 13.49 -6.01
N GLY A 168 -2.38 13.05 -5.85
CA GLY A 168 -3.16 12.46 -6.96
C GLY A 168 -3.27 13.40 -8.16
N HIS A 169 -3.55 14.69 -7.91
CA HIS A 169 -3.65 15.68 -8.98
C HIS A 169 -2.30 16.03 -9.62
N LEU A 170 -1.19 16.02 -8.86
CA LEU A 170 0.15 16.22 -9.42
C LEU A 170 0.51 15.07 -10.37
N ALA A 171 0.22 13.83 -9.98
CA ALA A 171 0.44 12.66 -10.84
C ALA A 171 -0.44 12.68 -12.11
N GLU A 172 -1.68 13.16 -12.02
CA GLU A 172 -2.55 13.35 -13.19
C GLU A 172 -2.01 14.45 -14.13
N ALA A 173 -1.58 15.59 -13.57
CA ALA A 173 -1.04 16.70 -14.33
C ALA A 173 0.27 16.36 -15.06
N GLU A 174 1.13 15.56 -14.45
CA GLU A 174 2.36 15.04 -15.09
C GLU A 174 2.05 14.01 -16.19
N ASN A 175 1.01 13.18 -16.02
CA ASN A 175 0.56 12.24 -17.05
C ASN A 175 -0.05 12.93 -18.29
N ILE A 176 -0.71 14.08 -18.12
CA ILE A 176 -1.18 14.90 -19.26
C ILE A 176 -0.01 15.37 -20.15
N GLN A 177 1.21 15.44 -19.60
CA GLN A 177 2.42 15.84 -20.35
C GLN A 177 3.19 14.66 -20.97
N ARG A 178 2.88 13.41 -20.63
CA ARG A 178 3.53 12.20 -21.17
C ARG A 178 2.53 11.35 -21.98
N PRO A 179 2.51 11.43 -23.32
CA PRO A 179 1.43 10.85 -24.12
C PRO A 179 1.46 9.31 -24.28
N ASN A 180 2.27 8.57 -23.50
CA ASN A 180 2.29 7.10 -23.51
C ASN A 180 2.72 6.56 -22.13
N GLY A 181 1.75 6.23 -21.27
CA GLY A 181 1.94 5.56 -19.99
C GLY A 181 0.60 5.08 -19.45
N ASN A 182 0.52 3.82 -19.03
CA ASN A 182 -0.73 3.12 -18.72
C ASN A 182 -1.64 3.90 -17.76
N ALA A 183 -2.93 3.92 -18.10
CA ALA A 183 -3.99 4.57 -17.35
C ALA A 183 -3.98 4.12 -15.88
N VAL A 184 -3.85 5.09 -14.97
CA VAL A 184 -4.24 4.93 -13.57
C VAL A 184 -5.73 4.57 -13.59
N GLY A 185 -6.03 3.30 -13.38
CA GLY A 185 -7.37 2.75 -13.48
C GLY A 185 -8.33 3.52 -12.58
N ASN A 186 -9.41 4.02 -13.19
CA ASN A 186 -10.58 4.58 -12.52
C ASN A 186 -10.96 3.74 -11.30
N LEU A 187 -10.68 4.26 -10.11
CA LEU A 187 -11.09 3.67 -8.84
C LEU A 187 -12.09 4.57 -8.12
N PHE A 188 -13.14 4.97 -8.86
CA PHE A 188 -14.41 5.43 -8.30
C PHE A 188 -15.49 4.40 -8.65
N MET A 189 -15.49 3.27 -7.95
CA MET A 189 -16.67 2.43 -7.72
C MET A 189 -16.49 1.60 -6.45
#